data_AF-A0A0E3LCP3-F1
#
_entry.id   AF-A0A0E3LCP3-F1
#
_cell.length_a   1.000
_cell.length_b   1.000
_cell.length_c   1.000
_cell.angle_alpha   90.00
_cell.angle_beta   90.00
_cell.angle_gamma   90.00
#
_symmetry.space_group_name_H-M   'P 1'
#
loop_
_entity.id
_entity.type
_entity.pdbx_description
1 polymer ?
#
loop_
_entity_poly.entity_id
_entity_poly.type
_entity_poly.pdbx_seq_one_letter_code
_entity_poly.pdbx_strand_id
1 'polypeptide(L)'
;MKGGKLLNVSISTISHKDKKLTDAHLYQDWKNINWHQVEKSVNKLQTRITKAVFQNKWNLVKRLQYLLTHSYFAKLLAVRKVMQNKGKRTPGIDGERWLTPISKIKAVLCLTGKRYKAKPLKRVFINKPGKKKKRPLGIPTTYDRTMQSLYALALEPIAETMSDIRSFGFRKHRSTKDSCQQIFLCLSKKNSAQWILEGDIKGCFDNINHQWLLDNIPMEKSILAQFLKAGFIYKRHLNPTKAGTPQGGTVSPILANMTLDGIEKLLLAEYPKRSKNSTKVNFIRYCDDFIVTANSEVIAREIKDTIAVFLKERGLELSDDKTLITNINEGFDFLGWNFRKYNGKLLIKHSKKSIKRFTETISQTITAGAAWSQEVLIAKLNPIIRGWANYHNSVVSSDIFQTLDHRIWELLWKWAKRRHPNKPKDWIINKYWKRNATRRWNFRTERNSLLLLSKTRIFRHIPLKLHMNPFLDIDYFRERQNKLSSRKGYSI
;
A
#
# COMPACT_ATOMS: atom_id res chain seq x y z
N MET A 1 -1.88 12.88 -49.33
CA MET A 1 -3.16 12.67 -48.62
C MET A 1 -3.61 11.23 -48.78
N LYS A 2 -3.52 10.40 -47.73
CA LYS A 2 -4.24 9.12 -47.62
C LYS A 2 -4.67 8.97 -46.17
N GLY A 3 -5.97 9.20 -45.94
CA GLY A 3 -6.61 9.13 -44.63
C GLY A 3 -6.73 7.69 -44.14
N GLY A 4 -6.25 7.42 -42.93
CA GLY A 4 -6.49 6.17 -42.22
C GLY A 4 -7.94 6.13 -41.72
N LYS A 5 -8.73 5.19 -42.24
CA LYS A 5 -10.12 4.93 -41.82
C LYS A 5 -10.18 4.59 -40.32
N LEU A 6 -10.99 5.34 -39.59
CA LEU A 6 -11.49 4.99 -38.26
C LEU A 6 -12.45 3.80 -38.40
N LEU A 7 -12.14 2.69 -37.73
CA LEU A 7 -13.02 1.54 -37.59
C LEU A 7 -14.18 1.89 -36.64
N ASN A 8 -15.27 2.43 -37.18
CA ASN A 8 -16.58 2.40 -36.57
C ASN A 8 -17.23 1.06 -36.89
N VAL A 9 -17.24 0.13 -35.93
CA VAL A 9 -18.03 -1.10 -36.05
C VAL A 9 -19.25 -0.98 -35.13
N SER A 10 -20.41 -0.73 -35.75
CA SER A 10 -21.73 -0.89 -35.14
C SER A 10 -21.99 -2.39 -34.88
N ILE A 11 -22.31 -2.75 -33.64
CA ILE A 11 -22.33 -4.14 -33.12
C ILE A 11 -23.62 -4.91 -33.49
N SER A 12 -24.54 -4.34 -34.28
CA SER A 12 -25.92 -4.87 -34.37
C SER A 12 -26.18 -6.03 -35.34
N THR A 13 -25.21 -6.52 -36.13
CA THR A 13 -25.43 -7.67 -37.03
C THR A 13 -24.11 -8.42 -37.30
N ILE A 14 -23.78 -9.43 -36.47
CA ILE A 14 -22.57 -10.27 -36.68
C ILE A 14 -22.90 -11.75 -36.49
N SER A 15 -22.65 -12.55 -37.54
CA SER A 15 -22.77 -14.01 -37.59
C SER A 15 -21.82 -14.73 -36.60
N HIS A 16 -22.18 -15.94 -36.17
CA HIS A 16 -21.40 -16.74 -35.22
C HIS A 16 -20.01 -17.15 -35.73
N LYS A 17 -19.81 -17.24 -37.05
CA LYS A 17 -18.49 -17.51 -37.67
C LYS A 17 -17.58 -16.27 -37.64
N ASP A 18 -18.12 -15.08 -37.90
CA ASP A 18 -17.38 -13.81 -37.86
C ASP A 18 -16.96 -13.42 -36.43
N LYS A 19 -17.78 -13.76 -35.43
CA LYS A 19 -17.43 -13.62 -34.00
C LYS A 19 -16.20 -14.45 -33.61
N LYS A 20 -16.01 -15.64 -34.20
CA LYS A 20 -14.85 -16.50 -33.91
C LYS A 20 -13.56 -15.97 -34.56
N LEU A 21 -13.62 -15.46 -35.79
CA LEU A 21 -12.47 -14.82 -36.45
C LEU A 21 -12.05 -13.52 -35.74
N THR A 22 -13.01 -12.67 -35.35
CA THR A 22 -12.72 -11.46 -34.57
C THR A 22 -12.15 -11.78 -33.20
N ASP A 23 -12.65 -12.81 -32.51
CA ASP A 23 -12.09 -13.23 -31.22
C ASP A 23 -10.65 -13.80 -31.34
N ALA A 24 -10.31 -14.45 -32.46
CA ALA A 24 -8.95 -14.91 -32.73
C ALA A 24 -7.98 -13.74 -33.01
N HIS A 25 -8.42 -12.73 -33.78
CA HIS A 25 -7.64 -11.50 -34.00
C HIS A 25 -7.44 -10.72 -32.70
N LEU A 26 -8.49 -10.53 -31.90
CA LEU A 26 -8.38 -9.89 -30.59
C LEU A 26 -7.42 -10.67 -29.67
N TYR A 27 -7.44 -11.99 -29.70
CA TYR A 27 -6.49 -12.79 -28.92
C TYR A 27 -5.02 -12.54 -29.34
N GLN A 28 -4.74 -12.45 -30.64
CA GLN A 28 -3.42 -12.10 -31.15
C GLN A 28 -3.02 -10.68 -30.80
N ASP A 29 -3.95 -9.72 -30.92
CA ASP A 29 -3.74 -8.32 -30.53
C ASP A 29 -3.29 -8.20 -29.07
N TRP A 30 -3.90 -8.95 -28.14
CA TRP A 30 -3.51 -8.92 -26.72
C TRP A 30 -2.10 -9.48 -26.47
N LYS A 31 -1.71 -10.52 -27.21
CA LYS A 31 -0.38 -11.15 -27.08
C LYS A 31 0.72 -10.25 -27.64
N ASN A 32 0.42 -9.54 -28.72
CA ASN A 32 1.38 -8.70 -29.44
C ASN A 32 1.50 -7.27 -28.86
N ILE A 33 0.80 -6.95 -27.76
CA ILE A 33 0.89 -5.63 -27.12
C ILE A 33 2.29 -5.40 -26.59
N ASN A 34 2.97 -4.40 -27.14
CA ASN A 34 4.19 -3.86 -26.56
C ASN A 34 3.87 -3.02 -25.31
N TRP A 35 3.87 -3.67 -24.16
CA TRP A 35 3.59 -3.04 -22.86
C TRP A 35 4.55 -1.91 -22.51
N HIS A 36 5.80 -1.96 -22.97
CA HIS A 36 6.76 -0.90 -22.74
C HIS A 36 6.35 0.39 -23.47
N GLN A 37 5.86 0.26 -24.71
CA GLN A 37 5.33 1.40 -25.48
C GLN A 37 4.05 1.97 -24.84
N VAL A 38 3.14 1.11 -24.37
CA VAL A 38 1.92 1.53 -23.66
C VAL A 38 2.28 2.36 -22.43
N GLU A 39 3.17 1.85 -21.58
CA GLU A 39 3.63 2.55 -20.37
C GLU A 39 4.35 3.86 -20.72
N LYS A 40 5.22 3.87 -21.74
CA LYS A 40 5.91 5.09 -22.20
C LYS A 40 4.95 6.18 -22.66
N SER A 41 3.92 5.82 -23.44
CA SER A 41 2.89 6.76 -23.92
C SER A 41 2.07 7.36 -22.77
N VAL A 42 1.64 6.53 -21.82
CA VAL A 42 0.91 7.00 -20.62
C VAL A 42 1.81 7.88 -19.75
N ASN A 43 3.04 7.46 -19.48
CA ASN A 43 4.00 8.23 -18.70
C ASN A 43 4.28 9.59 -19.35
N LYS A 44 4.41 9.68 -20.69
CA LYS A 44 4.61 10.96 -21.40
C LYS A 44 3.47 11.95 -21.13
N LEU A 45 2.22 11.48 -21.12
CA LEU A 45 1.06 12.30 -20.78
C LEU A 45 1.06 12.67 -19.28
N GLN A 46 1.37 11.73 -18.38
CA GLN A 46 1.47 12.01 -16.94
C GLN A 46 2.57 13.04 -16.61
N THR A 47 3.74 12.97 -17.27
CA THR A 47 4.81 13.97 -17.17
C THR A 47 4.34 15.34 -17.65
N ARG A 48 3.58 15.42 -18.76
CA ARG A 48 2.99 16.69 -19.24
C ARG A 48 1.99 17.28 -18.24
N ILE A 49 1.14 16.43 -17.65
CA ILE A 49 0.22 16.85 -16.57
C ILE A 49 1.02 17.41 -15.39
N THR A 50 2.04 16.68 -14.95
CA THR A 50 2.93 17.07 -13.84
C THR A 50 3.56 18.45 -14.10
N LYS A 51 4.13 18.68 -15.29
CA LYS A 51 4.69 19.99 -15.69
C LYS A 51 3.64 21.09 -15.73
N ALA A 52 2.43 20.81 -16.22
CA ALA A 52 1.34 21.77 -16.28
C ALA A 52 0.87 22.19 -14.87
N VAL A 53 0.85 21.26 -13.90
CA VAL A 53 0.54 21.57 -12.50
C VAL A 53 1.61 22.46 -11.88
N PHE A 54 2.90 22.18 -12.09
CA PHE A 54 3.98 23.05 -11.61
C PHE A 54 3.90 24.48 -12.17
N GLN A 55 3.37 24.64 -13.38
CA GLN A 55 3.15 25.94 -14.02
C GLN A 55 1.79 26.58 -13.67
N ASN A 56 0.99 25.98 -12.77
CA ASN A 56 -0.36 26.43 -12.41
C ASN A 56 -1.35 26.54 -13.60
N LYS A 57 -1.13 25.81 -14.70
CA LYS A 57 -1.97 25.84 -15.91
C LYS A 57 -3.14 24.87 -15.81
N TRP A 58 -4.13 25.14 -14.95
CA TRP A 58 -5.24 24.23 -14.65
C TRP A 58 -6.13 23.87 -15.86
N ASN A 59 -6.33 24.80 -16.81
CA ASN A 59 -7.06 24.50 -18.04
C ASN A 59 -6.34 23.47 -18.91
N LEU A 60 -5.00 23.55 -18.98
CA LEU A 60 -4.18 22.56 -19.68
C LEU A 60 -4.23 21.20 -18.96
N VAL A 61 -4.18 21.20 -17.63
CA VAL A 61 -4.32 19.98 -16.81
C VAL A 61 -5.63 19.26 -17.15
N LYS A 62 -6.77 19.97 -17.14
CA LYS A 62 -8.08 19.40 -17.49
C LYS A 62 -8.10 18.79 -18.90
N ARG A 63 -7.55 19.50 -19.90
CA ARG A 63 -7.45 19.00 -21.28
C ARG A 63 -6.58 17.74 -21.37
N LEU A 64 -5.46 17.70 -20.65
CA LEU A 64 -4.57 16.54 -20.65
C LEU A 64 -5.16 15.34 -19.90
N GLN A 65 -5.89 15.55 -18.81
CA GLN A 65 -6.63 14.49 -18.12
C GLN A 65 -7.72 13.91 -19.01
N TYR A 66 -8.46 14.76 -19.73
CA TYR A 66 -9.45 14.33 -20.72
C TYR A 66 -8.79 13.50 -21.82
N LEU A 67 -7.67 13.97 -22.38
CA LEU A 67 -6.90 13.23 -23.39
C LEU A 67 -6.41 11.87 -22.87
N LEU A 68 -5.92 11.81 -21.63
CA LEU A 68 -5.41 10.58 -21.03
C LEU A 68 -6.55 9.57 -20.80
N THR A 69 -7.67 10.01 -20.24
CA THR A 69 -8.83 9.12 -19.96
C THR A 69 -9.47 8.58 -21.24
N HIS A 70 -9.38 9.30 -22.36
CA HIS A 70 -9.89 8.85 -23.65
C HIS A 70 -8.86 8.07 -24.49
N SER A 71 -7.59 8.01 -24.07
CA SER A 71 -6.53 7.32 -24.78
C SER A 71 -6.65 5.80 -24.70
N TYR A 72 -6.51 5.11 -25.84
CA TYR A 72 -6.49 3.65 -25.92
C TYR A 72 -5.41 3.02 -25.01
N PHE A 73 -4.21 3.61 -24.97
CA PHE A 73 -3.11 3.10 -24.14
C PHE A 73 -3.39 3.20 -22.64
N ALA A 74 -4.07 4.25 -22.19
CA ALA A 74 -4.45 4.40 -20.78
C ALA A 74 -5.51 3.35 -20.37
N LYS A 75 -6.49 3.07 -21.25
CA LYS A 75 -7.50 2.03 -21.02
C LYS A 75 -6.87 0.64 -20.95
N LEU A 76 -5.93 0.32 -21.86
CA LEU A 76 -5.13 -0.92 -21.80
C LEU A 76 -4.39 -1.07 -20.47
N LEU A 77 -3.72 0.00 -20.03
CA LEU A 77 -2.94 -0.02 -18.79
C LEU A 77 -3.85 -0.18 -17.55
N ALA A 78 -5.02 0.47 -17.53
CA ALA A 78 -6.00 0.35 -16.46
C ALA A 78 -6.51 -1.11 -16.34
N VAL A 79 -6.87 -1.74 -17.46
CA VAL A 79 -7.31 -3.15 -17.48
C VAL A 79 -6.19 -4.07 -16.99
N ARG A 80 -4.95 -3.86 -17.43
CA ARG A 80 -3.79 -4.64 -16.96
C ARG A 80 -3.59 -4.50 -15.45
N LYS A 81 -3.64 -3.28 -14.90
CA LYS A 81 -3.50 -3.02 -13.46
C LYS A 81 -4.55 -3.80 -12.65
N VAL A 82 -5.82 -3.74 -13.03
CA VAL A 82 -6.90 -4.46 -12.31
C VAL A 82 -6.74 -5.97 -12.43
N MET A 83 -6.30 -6.48 -13.58
CA MET A 83 -6.17 -7.92 -13.84
C MET A 83 -4.90 -8.55 -13.24
N GLN A 84 -3.88 -7.76 -12.92
CA GLN A 84 -2.68 -8.23 -12.21
C GLN A 84 -2.86 -8.27 -10.69
N ASN A 85 -3.84 -7.53 -10.16
CA ASN A 85 -4.11 -7.47 -8.73
C ASN A 85 -4.57 -8.82 -8.16
N LYS A 86 -4.26 -9.08 -6.87
CA LYS A 86 -4.69 -10.30 -6.15
C LYS A 86 -6.21 -10.51 -6.19
N GLY A 87 -6.97 -9.42 -6.25
CA GLY A 87 -8.44 -9.42 -6.34
C GLY A 87 -9.02 -9.68 -7.74
N LYS A 88 -8.23 -10.07 -8.74
CA LYS A 88 -8.71 -10.34 -10.11
C LYS A 88 -9.79 -11.42 -10.20
N ARG A 89 -9.79 -12.36 -9.23
CA ARG A 89 -10.75 -13.47 -9.15
C ARG A 89 -12.00 -13.13 -8.35
N THR A 90 -12.02 -11.97 -7.67
CA THR A 90 -13.16 -11.56 -6.84
C THR A 90 -14.07 -10.68 -7.70
N PRO A 91 -15.25 -11.18 -8.11
CA PRO A 91 -16.20 -10.37 -8.86
C PRO A 91 -16.90 -9.37 -7.93
N GLY A 92 -17.45 -8.32 -8.53
CA GLY A 92 -18.37 -7.41 -7.84
C GLY A 92 -19.74 -8.05 -7.67
N ILE A 93 -20.76 -7.20 -7.70
CA ILE A 93 -22.15 -7.66 -7.58
C ILE A 93 -22.68 -8.34 -8.84
N ASP A 94 -22.11 -8.01 -9.99
CA ASP A 94 -22.46 -8.52 -11.31
C ASP A 94 -21.92 -9.93 -11.61
N GLY A 95 -21.04 -10.46 -10.76
CA GLY A 95 -20.44 -11.77 -10.98
C GLY A 95 -19.39 -11.82 -12.10
N GLU A 96 -19.19 -10.73 -12.85
CA GLU A 96 -18.34 -10.70 -14.04
C GLU A 96 -16.83 -10.72 -13.72
N ARG A 97 -16.07 -11.46 -14.54
CA ARG A 97 -14.62 -11.63 -14.42
C ARG A 97 -13.95 -11.55 -15.80
N TRP A 98 -12.91 -10.74 -15.94
CA TRP A 98 -12.16 -10.59 -17.20
C TRP A 98 -10.89 -11.43 -17.22
N LEU A 99 -11.04 -12.77 -17.20
CA LEU A 99 -9.90 -13.68 -17.11
C LEU A 99 -9.23 -13.92 -18.48
N THR A 100 -10.02 -13.98 -19.55
CA THR A 100 -9.54 -14.30 -20.91
C THR A 100 -9.00 -13.06 -21.62
N PRO A 101 -7.99 -13.18 -22.51
CA PRO A 101 -7.48 -12.06 -23.32
C PRO A 101 -8.58 -11.32 -24.11
N ILE A 102 -9.52 -12.08 -24.70
CA ILE A 102 -10.65 -11.53 -25.45
C ILE A 102 -11.54 -10.66 -24.57
N SER A 103 -11.90 -11.14 -23.37
CA SER A 103 -12.71 -10.34 -22.43
C SER A 103 -12.03 -9.04 -22.02
N LYS A 104 -10.69 -9.03 -21.97
CA LYS A 104 -9.91 -7.83 -21.64
C LYS A 104 -9.94 -6.80 -22.76
N ILE A 105 -9.78 -7.20 -24.02
CA ILE A 105 -9.85 -6.21 -25.12
C ILE A 105 -11.27 -5.71 -25.33
N LYS A 106 -12.27 -6.60 -25.28
CA LYS A 106 -13.67 -6.16 -25.32
C LYS A 106 -13.94 -5.12 -24.23
N ALA A 107 -13.45 -5.36 -23.01
CA ALA A 107 -13.53 -4.38 -21.93
C ALA A 107 -12.81 -3.05 -22.24
N VAL A 108 -11.63 -3.07 -22.86
CA VAL A 108 -10.88 -1.85 -23.24
C VAL A 108 -11.67 -1.00 -24.24
N LEU A 109 -12.29 -1.64 -25.24
CA LEU A 109 -13.10 -0.98 -26.26
C LEU A 109 -14.40 -0.43 -25.66
N CYS A 110 -15.05 -1.18 -24.77
CA CYS A 110 -16.27 -0.76 -24.09
C CYS A 110 -16.05 0.28 -22.99
N LEU A 111 -14.82 0.48 -22.50
CA LEU A 111 -14.54 1.41 -21.41
C LEU A 111 -14.73 2.85 -21.87
N THR A 112 -15.86 3.46 -21.53
CA THR A 112 -16.16 4.86 -21.84
C THR A 112 -16.78 5.58 -20.64
N GLY A 113 -16.49 6.88 -20.52
CA GLY A 113 -17.16 7.76 -19.58
C GLY A 113 -18.55 8.24 -20.06
N LYS A 114 -18.84 8.09 -21.36
CA LYS A 114 -20.14 8.47 -21.95
C LYS A 114 -21.21 7.49 -21.46
N ARG A 115 -22.28 8.01 -20.84
CA ARG A 115 -23.37 7.22 -20.23
C ARG A 115 -22.88 6.23 -19.15
N TYR A 116 -21.76 6.51 -18.50
CA TYR A 116 -21.31 5.72 -17.36
C TYR A 116 -22.32 5.83 -16.21
N LYS A 117 -22.66 4.68 -15.61
CA LYS A 117 -23.47 4.55 -14.39
C LYS A 117 -22.76 3.59 -13.44
N ALA A 118 -22.25 4.10 -12.33
CA ALA A 118 -21.60 3.28 -11.31
C ALA A 118 -22.60 2.28 -10.70
N LYS A 119 -22.17 1.01 -10.57
CA LYS A 119 -22.96 -0.03 -9.89
C LYS A 119 -22.65 -0.02 -8.37
N PRO A 120 -23.61 -0.43 -7.53
CA PRO A 120 -23.40 -0.50 -6.09
C PRO A 120 -22.32 -1.53 -5.71
N LEU A 121 -21.57 -1.24 -4.66
CA LEU A 121 -20.47 -2.08 -4.21
C LEU A 121 -20.96 -3.30 -3.45
N LYS A 122 -20.26 -4.43 -3.57
CA LYS A 122 -20.51 -5.63 -2.76
C LYS A 122 -19.82 -5.50 -1.39
N ARG A 123 -20.58 -5.46 -0.30
CA ARG A 123 -20.03 -5.34 1.06
C ARG A 123 -19.58 -6.70 1.60
N VAL A 124 -18.31 -6.80 1.99
CA VAL A 124 -17.70 -8.01 2.60
C VAL A 124 -16.98 -7.63 3.87
N PHE A 125 -17.11 -8.42 4.93
CA PHE A 125 -16.45 -8.16 6.21
C PHE A 125 -15.17 -8.99 6.34
N ILE A 126 -14.07 -8.33 6.68
CA ILE A 126 -12.77 -8.95 6.97
C ILE A 126 -12.45 -8.72 8.45
N ASN A 127 -11.98 -9.73 9.16
CA ASN A 127 -11.61 -9.58 10.57
C ASN A 127 -10.43 -8.60 10.72
N LYS A 128 -10.52 -7.63 11.64
CA LYS A 128 -9.36 -6.79 11.96
C LYS A 128 -8.32 -7.64 12.71
N PRO A 129 -7.02 -7.58 12.35
CA PRO A 129 -5.99 -8.31 13.06
C PRO A 129 -5.98 -7.95 14.56
N GLY A 130 -6.22 -8.95 15.42
CA GLY A 130 -6.19 -8.79 16.88
C GLY A 130 -7.37 -8.02 17.50
N LYS A 131 -8.47 -7.76 16.76
CA LYS A 131 -9.69 -7.17 17.32
C LYS A 131 -10.93 -7.98 16.91
N LYS A 132 -11.94 -8.07 17.79
CA LYS A 132 -13.25 -8.67 17.47
C LYS A 132 -14.04 -7.90 16.39
N LYS A 133 -13.73 -6.60 16.20
CA LYS A 133 -14.39 -5.73 15.21
C LYS A 133 -14.01 -6.14 13.78
N LYS A 134 -15.00 -6.24 12.89
CA LYS A 134 -14.79 -6.51 11.46
C LYS A 134 -14.57 -5.20 10.68
N ARG A 135 -13.67 -5.20 9.70
CA ARG A 135 -13.46 -4.11 8.72
C ARG A 135 -14.37 -4.38 7.53
N PRO A 136 -15.24 -3.42 7.17
CA PRO A 136 -16.14 -3.62 6.06
C PRO A 136 -15.46 -3.16 4.76
N LEU A 137 -15.39 -4.02 3.75
CA LEU A 137 -14.78 -3.78 2.44
C LEU A 137 -15.90 -3.65 1.39
N GLY A 138 -15.85 -2.61 0.57
CA GLY A 138 -16.69 -2.47 -0.61
C GLY A 138 -15.93 -2.93 -1.84
N ILE A 139 -16.39 -4.00 -2.48
CA ILE A 139 -15.79 -4.54 -3.70
C ILE A 139 -16.59 -4.00 -4.90
N PRO A 140 -16.02 -3.09 -5.72
CA PRO A 140 -16.71 -2.61 -6.92
C PRO A 140 -16.72 -3.69 -8.01
N THR A 141 -17.54 -3.48 -9.04
CA THR A 141 -17.52 -4.33 -10.22
C THR A 141 -16.19 -4.26 -10.96
N THR A 142 -15.91 -5.24 -11.82
CA THR A 142 -14.67 -5.24 -12.60
C THR A 142 -14.59 -4.04 -13.54
N TYR A 143 -15.73 -3.64 -14.11
CA TYR A 143 -15.85 -2.41 -14.90
C TYR A 143 -15.56 -1.17 -14.05
N ASP A 144 -16.21 -1.02 -12.89
CA ASP A 144 -16.01 0.15 -12.02
C ASP A 144 -14.57 0.23 -11.48
N ARG A 145 -13.95 -0.89 -11.12
CA ARG A 145 -12.54 -0.93 -10.71
C ARG A 145 -11.61 -0.44 -11.81
N THR A 146 -11.95 -0.74 -13.07
CA THR A 146 -11.16 -0.33 -14.23
C THR A 146 -11.37 1.15 -14.53
N MET A 147 -12.60 1.65 -14.46
CA MET A 147 -12.88 3.09 -14.52
C MET A 147 -12.12 3.84 -13.42
N GLN A 148 -12.21 3.39 -12.17
CA GLN A 148 -11.45 3.99 -11.08
C GLN A 148 -9.95 3.92 -11.32
N SER A 149 -9.42 2.83 -11.90
CA SER A 149 -7.99 2.73 -12.23
C SER A 149 -7.58 3.67 -13.36
N LEU A 150 -8.48 3.96 -14.31
CA LEU A 150 -8.24 4.89 -15.40
C LEU A 150 -8.20 6.33 -14.88
N TYR A 151 -9.17 6.72 -14.05
CA TYR A 151 -9.17 8.04 -13.40
C TYR A 151 -8.04 8.18 -12.38
N ALA A 152 -7.63 7.09 -11.71
CA ALA A 152 -6.45 7.07 -10.85
C ALA A 152 -5.18 7.42 -11.65
N LEU A 153 -4.99 6.87 -12.86
CA LEU A 153 -3.84 7.24 -13.72
C LEU A 153 -3.81 8.74 -14.05
N ALA A 154 -4.97 9.38 -14.20
CA ALA A 154 -5.07 10.81 -14.45
C ALA A 154 -4.84 11.67 -13.21
N LEU A 155 -5.20 11.17 -12.02
CA LEU A 155 -5.01 11.87 -10.75
C LEU A 155 -3.62 11.68 -10.15
N GLU A 156 -3.01 10.51 -10.30
CA GLU A 156 -1.66 10.17 -9.78
C GLU A 156 -0.63 11.32 -9.97
N PRO A 157 -0.44 11.91 -11.18
CA PRO A 157 0.52 13.00 -11.36
C PRO A 157 0.18 14.29 -10.62
N ILE A 158 -1.11 14.59 -10.45
CA ILE A 158 -1.57 15.81 -9.73
C ILE A 158 -1.46 15.61 -8.23
N ALA A 159 -1.88 14.43 -7.75
CA ALA A 159 -1.75 14.08 -6.35
C ALA A 159 -0.29 14.14 -5.92
N GLU A 160 0.64 13.59 -6.71
CA GLU A 160 2.07 13.56 -6.36
C GLU A 160 2.71 14.95 -6.30
N THR A 161 2.27 15.93 -7.10
CA THR A 161 2.78 17.31 -7.05
C THR A 161 2.18 18.13 -5.91
N MET A 162 0.89 17.92 -5.61
CA MET A 162 0.21 18.65 -4.55
C MET A 162 0.46 18.08 -3.15
N SER A 163 0.87 16.81 -3.09
CA SER A 163 1.09 16.06 -1.85
C SER A 163 2.10 16.70 -0.91
N ASP A 164 1.90 16.44 0.37
CA ASP A 164 2.89 16.75 1.41
C ASP A 164 4.20 15.99 1.13
N ILE A 165 5.33 16.66 1.33
CA ILE A 165 6.68 16.16 1.04
C ILE A 165 6.98 14.91 1.88
N ARG A 166 6.57 14.94 3.16
CA ARG A 166 6.77 13.86 4.15
C ARG A 166 5.56 12.92 4.30
N SER A 167 4.72 12.84 3.27
CA SER A 167 3.70 11.79 3.11
C SER A 167 4.24 10.62 2.28
N PHE A 168 4.12 9.40 2.78
CA PHE A 168 4.68 8.19 2.15
C PHE A 168 3.64 7.13 1.77
N GLY A 169 2.47 7.14 2.42
CA GLY A 169 1.43 6.13 2.24
C GLY A 169 0.84 6.14 0.83
N PHE A 170 0.61 4.96 0.24
CA PHE A 170 -0.03 4.77 -1.07
C PHE A 170 0.55 5.58 -2.25
N ARG A 171 1.81 6.03 -2.16
CA ARG A 171 2.48 6.81 -3.22
C ARG A 171 3.48 5.98 -4.01
N LYS A 172 3.72 6.38 -5.25
CA LYS A 172 4.62 5.67 -6.17
C LYS A 172 6.06 5.73 -5.65
N HIS A 173 6.75 4.58 -5.63
CA HIS A 173 8.14 4.43 -5.16
C HIS A 173 8.43 4.86 -3.70
N ARG A 174 7.39 4.99 -2.86
CA ARG A 174 7.51 5.25 -1.42
C ARG A 174 7.04 4.03 -0.61
N SER A 175 7.68 3.77 0.52
CA SER A 175 7.48 2.57 1.35
C SER A 175 7.48 2.92 2.84
N THR A 176 7.02 1.99 3.68
CA THR A 176 7.05 2.15 5.15
C THR A 176 8.46 2.39 5.69
N LYS A 177 9.47 1.79 5.03
CA LYS A 177 10.89 1.99 5.38
C LYS A 177 11.37 3.41 5.10
N ASP A 178 10.78 4.09 4.12
CA ASP A 178 11.08 5.50 3.85
C ASP A 178 10.61 6.38 5.00
N SER A 179 9.40 6.13 5.51
CA SER A 179 8.90 6.79 6.71
C SER A 179 9.79 6.50 7.91
N CYS A 180 10.16 5.24 8.14
CA CYS A 180 11.07 4.86 9.22
C CYS A 180 12.42 5.60 9.14
N GLN A 181 13.01 5.69 7.95
CA GLN A 181 14.26 6.41 7.73
C GLN A 181 14.08 7.91 7.94
N GLN A 182 12.95 8.49 7.53
CA GLN A 182 12.66 9.90 7.76
C GLN A 182 12.52 10.21 9.26
N ILE A 183 11.86 9.34 10.03
CA ILE A 183 11.76 9.45 11.49
C ILE A 183 13.14 9.40 12.11
N PHE A 184 13.99 8.47 11.67
CA PHE A 184 15.38 8.39 12.12
C PHE A 184 16.14 9.69 11.87
N LEU A 185 16.01 10.29 10.69
CA LEU A 185 16.67 11.56 10.37
C LEU A 185 16.17 12.71 11.25
N CYS A 186 14.87 12.74 11.58
CA CYS A 186 14.28 13.77 12.43
C CYS A 186 14.67 13.62 13.92
N LEU A 187 14.81 12.40 14.41
CA LEU A 187 14.95 12.11 15.86
C LEU A 187 16.34 11.61 16.29
N SER A 188 17.27 11.33 15.38
CA SER A 188 18.57 10.73 15.72
C SER A 188 19.53 11.63 16.49
N LYS A 189 19.44 12.96 16.31
CA LYS A 189 20.35 13.92 16.96
C LYS A 189 20.03 14.11 18.45
N LYS A 190 21.04 14.38 19.28
CA LYS A 190 20.87 14.68 20.72
C LYS A 190 19.86 15.81 20.94
N ASN A 191 20.03 16.90 20.19
CA ASN A 191 19.19 18.08 20.25
C ASN A 191 17.92 17.95 19.39
N SER A 192 17.42 16.76 19.04
CA SER A 192 16.15 16.64 18.33
C SER A 192 14.96 16.98 19.24
N ALA A 193 13.77 17.10 18.64
CA ALA A 193 12.51 17.08 19.37
C ALA A 193 12.42 15.88 20.33
N GLN A 194 11.80 16.11 21.49
CA GLN A 194 11.64 15.11 22.55
C GLN A 194 10.21 14.59 22.68
N TRP A 195 9.23 15.38 22.24
CA TRP A 195 7.81 15.04 22.30
C TRP A 195 7.32 14.61 20.92
N ILE A 196 6.47 13.58 20.89
CA ILE A 196 5.86 13.05 19.68
C ILE A 196 4.35 13.03 19.89
N LEU A 197 3.62 13.70 19.00
CA LEU A 197 2.19 13.50 18.81
C LEU A 197 2.00 12.32 17.87
N GLU A 198 1.50 11.20 18.38
CA GLU A 198 1.03 10.06 17.61
C GLU A 198 -0.41 10.31 17.21
N GLY A 199 -0.69 10.48 15.92
CA GLY A 199 -2.04 10.76 15.41
C GLY A 199 -2.63 9.60 14.61
N ASP A 200 -3.89 9.26 14.88
CA ASP A 200 -4.71 8.31 14.11
C ASP A 200 -6.08 8.93 13.81
N ILE A 201 -6.54 8.78 12.57
CA ILE A 201 -7.80 9.36 12.11
C ILE A 201 -8.93 8.33 12.22
N LYS A 202 -10.00 8.73 12.90
CA LYS A 202 -11.17 7.88 13.13
C LYS A 202 -11.92 7.63 11.83
N GLY A 203 -11.81 6.40 11.32
CA GLY A 203 -12.58 5.96 10.15
C GLY A 203 -12.25 6.76 8.89
N CYS A 204 -10.96 7.03 8.62
CA CYS A 204 -10.51 7.90 7.53
C CYS A 204 -11.22 7.65 6.19
N PHE A 205 -11.40 6.40 5.76
CA PHE A 205 -12.10 6.13 4.49
C PHE A 205 -13.62 6.24 4.59
N ASP A 206 -14.22 6.04 5.75
CA ASP A 206 -15.67 5.94 5.92
C ASP A 206 -16.33 7.32 6.16
N ASN A 207 -15.58 8.33 6.65
CA ASN A 207 -16.15 9.58 7.15
C ASN A 207 -15.91 10.82 6.26
N ILE A 208 -15.08 10.75 5.22
CA ILE A 208 -14.74 11.92 4.39
C ILE A 208 -16.00 12.56 3.78
N ASN A 209 -16.12 13.88 3.90
CA ASN A 209 -17.23 14.63 3.33
C ASN A 209 -17.21 14.60 1.78
N HIS A 210 -18.33 14.18 1.18
CA HIS A 210 -18.48 14.10 -0.28
C HIS A 210 -18.41 15.47 -0.96
N GLN A 211 -18.98 16.50 -0.35
CA GLN A 211 -18.99 17.85 -0.92
C GLN A 211 -17.55 18.38 -1.00
N TRP A 212 -16.78 18.23 0.08
CA TRP A 212 -15.38 18.60 0.11
C TRP A 212 -14.58 17.90 -1.00
N LEU A 213 -14.80 16.60 -1.21
CA LEU A 213 -14.14 15.84 -2.29
C LEU A 213 -14.50 16.38 -3.68
N LEU A 214 -15.78 16.69 -3.93
CA LEU A 214 -16.26 17.18 -5.22
C LEU A 214 -15.74 18.58 -5.55
N ASP A 215 -15.45 19.39 -4.54
CA ASP A 215 -14.99 20.77 -4.71
C ASP A 215 -13.46 20.87 -4.84
N ASN A 216 -12.72 20.04 -4.08
CA ASN A 216 -11.27 20.15 -4.00
C ASN A 216 -10.50 19.20 -4.93
N ILE A 217 -11.11 18.13 -5.43
CA ILE A 217 -10.41 17.16 -6.29
C ILE A 217 -10.53 17.57 -7.76
N PRO A 218 -9.39 17.75 -8.47
CA PRO A 218 -9.37 18.07 -9.90
C PRO A 218 -9.66 16.81 -10.74
N MET A 219 -10.89 16.31 -10.66
CA MET A 219 -11.45 15.25 -11.49
C MET A 219 -12.76 15.76 -12.11
N GLU A 220 -13.22 15.09 -13.17
CA GLU A 220 -14.59 15.21 -13.65
C GLU A 220 -15.63 14.93 -12.54
N LYS A 221 -16.35 15.97 -12.12
CA LYS A 221 -17.27 15.93 -10.96
C LYS A 221 -18.40 14.91 -11.13
N SER A 222 -18.91 14.73 -12.36
CA SER A 222 -19.97 13.78 -12.69
C SER A 222 -19.58 12.34 -12.31
N ILE A 223 -18.36 11.93 -12.66
CA ILE A 223 -17.85 10.57 -12.44
C ILE A 223 -17.42 10.38 -11.00
N LEU A 224 -16.78 11.39 -10.40
CA LEU A 224 -16.45 11.35 -8.98
C LEU A 224 -17.70 11.21 -8.11
N ALA A 225 -18.75 11.98 -8.41
CA ALA A 225 -20.03 11.89 -7.69
C ALA A 225 -20.64 10.49 -7.80
N GLN A 226 -20.58 9.87 -8.99
CA GLN A 226 -21.05 8.49 -9.17
C GLN A 226 -20.24 7.48 -8.36
N PHE A 227 -18.90 7.59 -8.31
CA PHE A 227 -18.08 6.69 -7.50
C PHE A 227 -18.38 6.79 -6.00
N LEU A 228 -18.69 7.99 -5.50
CA LEU A 228 -18.98 8.23 -4.09
C LEU A 228 -20.42 7.85 -3.71
N LYS A 229 -21.39 8.14 -4.57
CA LYS A 229 -22.83 7.94 -4.33
C LYS A 229 -23.36 6.57 -4.77
N ALA A 230 -22.53 5.69 -5.34
CA ALA A 230 -22.93 4.37 -5.84
C ALA A 230 -23.61 3.47 -4.79
N GLY A 231 -23.42 3.74 -3.48
CA GLY A 231 -23.98 2.92 -2.41
C GLY A 231 -23.27 1.57 -2.26
N PHE A 232 -23.77 0.74 -1.36
CA PHE A 232 -23.32 -0.64 -1.22
C PHE A 232 -24.49 -1.59 -0.97
N ILE A 233 -24.36 -2.82 -1.44
CA ILE A 233 -25.30 -3.89 -1.17
C ILE A 233 -24.74 -4.79 -0.08
N TYR A 234 -25.56 -5.01 0.95
CA TYR A 234 -25.31 -5.92 2.04
C TYR A 234 -26.57 -6.73 2.34
N LYS A 235 -26.45 -8.06 2.45
CA LYS A 235 -27.59 -8.99 2.64
C LYS A 235 -28.78 -8.69 1.69
N ARG A 236 -28.49 -8.43 0.40
CA ARG A 236 -29.49 -8.08 -0.64
C ARG A 236 -30.22 -6.75 -0.45
N HIS A 237 -29.86 -5.93 0.52
CA HIS A 237 -30.38 -4.56 0.67
C HIS A 237 -29.39 -3.53 0.12
N LEU A 238 -29.90 -2.59 -0.68
CA LEU A 238 -29.15 -1.43 -1.15
C LEU A 238 -29.12 -0.37 -0.03
N ASN A 239 -27.92 -0.01 0.38
CA ASN A 239 -27.69 1.03 1.39
C ASN A 239 -26.98 2.22 0.72
N PRO A 240 -27.52 3.45 0.86
CA PRO A 240 -26.87 4.63 0.32
C PRO A 240 -25.59 4.95 1.11
N THR A 241 -24.58 5.47 0.40
CA THR A 241 -23.34 5.97 1.02
C THR A 241 -23.49 7.48 1.24
N LYS A 242 -23.60 7.91 2.50
CA LYS A 242 -23.75 9.35 2.85
C LYS A 242 -22.42 10.09 3.02
N ALA A 243 -21.36 9.35 3.38
CA ALA A 243 -20.02 9.88 3.58
C ALA A 243 -18.97 8.81 3.25
N GLY A 244 -17.73 9.24 3.08
CA GLY A 244 -16.58 8.39 2.84
C GLY A 244 -16.36 7.99 1.39
N THR A 245 -15.25 7.33 1.16
CA THR A 245 -14.86 6.72 -0.10
C THR A 245 -14.82 5.20 0.06
N PRO A 246 -15.32 4.43 -0.92
CA PRO A 246 -15.44 2.99 -0.77
C PRO A 246 -14.10 2.30 -0.51
N GLN A 247 -13.97 1.67 0.67
CA GLN A 247 -12.77 0.91 1.03
C GLN A 247 -12.64 -0.33 0.13
N GLY A 248 -11.73 -0.28 -0.84
CA GLY A 248 -11.57 -1.30 -1.89
C GLY A 248 -11.57 -0.74 -3.31
N GLY A 249 -11.91 0.54 -3.48
CA GLY A 249 -11.72 1.25 -4.73
C GLY A 249 -10.24 1.51 -5.03
N THR A 250 -9.86 1.44 -6.31
CA THR A 250 -8.46 1.68 -6.74
C THR A 250 -8.07 3.15 -6.63
N VAL A 251 -9.04 4.05 -6.74
CA VAL A 251 -8.84 5.51 -6.62
C VAL A 251 -8.90 6.01 -5.17
N SER A 252 -9.57 5.27 -4.27
CA SER A 252 -9.83 5.68 -2.89
C SER A 252 -8.57 6.07 -2.09
N PRO A 253 -7.43 5.37 -2.19
CA PRO A 253 -6.20 5.79 -1.51
C PRO A 253 -5.67 7.14 -1.98
N ILE A 254 -5.85 7.48 -3.27
CA ILE A 254 -5.43 8.78 -3.81
C ILE A 254 -6.32 9.88 -3.26
N LEU A 255 -7.64 9.65 -3.24
CA LEU A 255 -8.60 10.61 -2.67
C LEU A 255 -8.30 10.87 -1.19
N ALA A 256 -8.07 9.82 -0.40
CA ALA A 256 -7.72 9.94 1.01
C ALA A 256 -6.40 10.71 1.20
N ASN A 257 -5.38 10.45 0.38
CA ASN A 257 -4.15 11.22 0.45
C ASN A 257 -4.37 12.71 0.15
N MET A 258 -5.05 13.04 -0.95
CA MET A 258 -5.34 14.43 -1.32
C MET A 258 -6.20 15.16 -0.26
N THR A 259 -7.06 14.43 0.47
CA THR A 259 -7.82 15.04 1.58
C THR A 259 -6.94 15.44 2.76
N LEU A 260 -5.90 14.65 3.04
CA LEU A 260 -5.01 14.84 4.18
C LEU A 260 -3.78 15.70 3.84
N ASP A 261 -3.54 15.96 2.56
CA ASP A 261 -2.46 16.84 2.13
C ASP A 261 -2.79 18.30 2.47
N GLY A 262 -1.78 19.04 2.93
CA GLY A 262 -1.93 20.40 3.45
C GLY A 262 -1.62 20.52 4.93
N ILE A 263 -1.66 19.43 5.71
CA ILE A 263 -1.26 19.43 7.12
C ILE A 263 0.20 19.86 7.24
N GLU A 264 1.09 19.35 6.38
CA GLU A 264 2.50 19.74 6.42
C GLU A 264 2.69 21.24 6.15
N LYS A 265 1.96 21.78 5.17
CA LYS A 265 2.06 23.20 4.79
C LYS A 265 1.54 24.11 5.90
N LEU A 266 0.44 23.71 6.54
CA LEU A 266 -0.14 24.41 7.67
C LEU A 266 0.85 24.49 8.83
N LEU A 267 1.44 23.35 9.23
CA LEU A 267 2.41 23.31 10.32
C LEU A 267 3.70 24.07 9.99
N LEU A 268 4.12 24.10 8.72
CA LEU A 268 5.27 24.91 8.28
C LEU A 268 4.99 26.41 8.30
N ALA A 269 3.74 26.83 8.12
CA ALA A 269 3.33 28.24 8.18
C ALA A 269 3.31 28.74 9.63
N GLU A 270 2.76 27.95 10.55
CA GLU A 270 2.70 28.28 11.99
C GLU A 270 4.08 28.17 12.67
N TYR A 271 4.85 27.13 12.32
CA TYR A 271 6.14 26.84 12.93
C TYR A 271 7.27 26.85 11.89
N PRO A 272 7.63 28.04 11.34
CA PRO A 272 8.59 28.15 10.26
C PRO A 272 10.03 27.88 10.75
N LYS A 273 10.83 27.26 9.88
CA LYS A 273 12.25 26.96 10.15
C LYS A 273 13.14 28.19 9.95
N ARG A 274 12.96 29.23 10.77
CA ARG A 274 13.64 30.54 10.60
C ARG A 274 15.03 30.66 11.24
N SER A 275 15.46 29.75 12.13
CA SER A 275 16.79 29.85 12.82
C SER A 275 17.30 28.52 13.41
N LYS A 276 18.53 28.51 13.97
CA LYS A 276 19.12 27.42 14.79
C LYS A 276 18.22 26.98 15.95
N ASN A 277 17.38 27.90 16.46
CA ASN A 277 16.34 27.65 17.48
C ASN A 277 14.94 27.39 16.90
N SER A 278 14.83 27.05 15.61
CA SER A 278 13.54 26.71 15.01
C SER A 278 12.83 25.61 15.81
N THR A 279 11.52 25.80 15.99
CA THR A 279 10.61 24.80 16.50
C THR A 279 10.80 23.53 15.68
N LYS A 280 11.21 22.43 16.32
CA LYS A 280 11.61 21.20 15.64
C LYS A 280 10.39 20.38 15.23
N VAL A 281 9.44 21.07 14.59
CA VAL A 281 8.17 20.50 14.15
C VAL A 281 8.38 19.82 12.81
N ASN A 282 8.19 18.51 12.81
CA ASN A 282 8.27 17.69 11.61
C ASN A 282 7.05 16.77 11.55
N PHE A 283 6.31 16.91 10.47
CA PHE A 283 5.20 16.03 10.14
C PHE A 283 5.69 14.84 9.32
N ILE A 284 5.25 13.64 9.67
CA ILE A 284 5.53 12.41 8.91
C ILE A 284 4.24 11.61 8.86
N ARG A 285 3.74 11.29 7.66
CA ARG A 285 2.48 10.60 7.45
C ARG A 285 2.63 9.32 6.64
N TYR A 286 1.96 8.27 7.07
CA TYR A 286 1.74 7.05 6.31
C TYR A 286 0.25 6.72 6.31
N CYS A 287 -0.44 7.14 5.23
CA CYS A 287 -1.88 6.98 5.09
C CYS A 287 -2.64 7.80 6.15
N ASP A 288 -3.39 7.13 7.02
CA ASP A 288 -4.15 7.64 8.16
C ASP A 288 -3.31 7.77 9.44
N ASP A 289 -2.24 6.99 9.57
CA ASP A 289 -1.30 7.07 10.68
C ASP A 289 -0.28 8.20 10.42
N PHE A 290 -0.11 9.12 11.37
CA PHE A 290 0.90 10.16 11.28
C PHE A 290 1.57 10.42 12.62
N ILE A 291 2.75 11.05 12.56
CA ILE A 291 3.41 11.60 13.73
C ILE A 291 3.79 13.06 13.50
N VAL A 292 3.76 13.84 14.57
CA VAL A 292 4.35 15.18 14.59
C VAL A 292 5.37 15.25 15.72
N THR A 293 6.58 15.68 15.41
CA THR A 293 7.59 15.93 16.44
C THR A 293 7.43 17.34 17.03
N ALA A 294 7.65 17.50 18.33
CA ALA A 294 7.55 18.79 19.02
C ALA A 294 8.66 18.97 20.07
N ASN A 295 8.99 20.23 20.38
CA ASN A 295 10.00 20.57 21.38
C ASN A 295 9.47 20.40 22.82
N SER A 296 8.21 20.72 23.05
CA SER A 296 7.53 20.63 24.35
C SER A 296 6.19 19.91 24.19
N GLU A 297 5.67 19.41 25.30
CA GLU A 297 4.34 18.80 25.35
C GLU A 297 3.25 19.82 25.00
N VAL A 298 3.40 21.07 25.45
CA VAL A 298 2.45 22.16 25.16
C VAL A 298 2.30 22.38 23.66
N ILE A 299 3.42 22.48 22.94
CA ILE A 299 3.40 22.61 21.47
C ILE A 299 2.76 21.38 20.82
N ALA A 300 2.99 20.17 21.35
CA ALA A 300 2.33 18.96 20.82
C ALA A 300 0.80 18.99 20.99
N ARG A 301 0.31 19.58 22.09
CA ARG A 301 -1.13 19.78 22.34
C ARG A 301 -1.71 20.86 21.41
N GLU A 302 -1.05 22.00 21.25
CA GLU A 302 -1.46 23.04 20.29
C GLU A 302 -1.58 22.46 18.86
N ILE A 303 -0.57 21.73 18.42
CA ILE A 303 -0.56 21.06 17.11
C ILE A 303 -1.73 20.06 16.99
N LYS A 304 -2.08 19.34 18.06
CA LYS A 304 -3.23 18.42 18.05
C LYS A 304 -4.51 19.19 17.73
N ASP A 305 -4.73 20.33 18.37
CA ASP A 305 -5.93 21.14 18.21
C ASP A 305 -5.99 21.77 16.82
N THR A 306 -4.87 22.29 16.32
CA THR A 306 -4.75 22.80 14.96
C THR A 306 -5.10 21.74 13.90
N ILE A 307 -4.57 20.52 14.06
CA ILE A 307 -4.87 19.41 13.16
C ILE A 307 -6.35 19.00 13.27
N ALA A 308 -6.93 19.03 14.47
CA ALA A 308 -8.34 18.72 14.66
C ALA A 308 -9.26 19.68 13.89
N VAL A 309 -8.96 20.99 13.92
CA VAL A 309 -9.69 22.01 13.14
C VAL A 309 -9.57 21.74 11.64
N PHE A 310 -8.35 21.48 11.15
CA PHE A 310 -8.11 21.15 9.75
C PHE A 310 -8.90 19.92 9.28
N LEU A 311 -8.97 18.88 10.10
CA LEU A 311 -9.70 17.65 9.79
C LEU A 311 -11.22 17.85 9.81
N LYS A 312 -11.73 18.70 10.70
CA LYS A 312 -13.17 18.97 10.86
C LYS A 312 -13.80 19.51 9.57
N GLU A 313 -13.13 20.43 8.87
CA GLU A 313 -13.57 20.95 7.58
C GLU A 313 -13.78 19.85 6.51
N ARG A 314 -13.00 18.76 6.61
CA ARG A 314 -13.03 17.61 5.70
C ARG A 314 -14.01 16.52 6.13
N GLY A 315 -14.70 16.71 7.27
CA GLY A 315 -15.56 15.70 7.90
C GLY A 315 -14.78 14.60 8.61
N LEU A 316 -13.53 14.85 9.00
CA LEU A 316 -12.66 13.90 9.68
C LEU A 316 -12.43 14.30 11.13
N GLU A 317 -12.18 13.30 11.98
CA GLU A 317 -11.91 13.48 13.41
C GLU A 317 -10.68 12.66 13.81
N LEU A 318 -9.91 13.19 14.77
CA LEU A 318 -8.86 12.41 15.44
C LEU A 318 -9.49 11.35 16.34
N SER A 319 -8.82 10.21 16.47
CA SER A 319 -9.21 9.18 17.41
C SER A 319 -8.61 9.50 18.76
N ASP A 320 -9.37 10.04 19.71
CA ASP A 320 -8.85 10.39 21.05
C ASP A 320 -8.24 9.18 21.77
N ASP A 321 -8.85 7.99 21.67
CA ASP A 321 -8.33 6.75 22.28
C ASP A 321 -6.94 6.31 21.78
N LYS A 322 -6.52 6.82 20.62
CA LYS A 322 -5.28 6.41 19.94
C LYS A 322 -4.30 7.56 19.76
N THR A 323 -4.78 8.79 19.85
CA THR A 323 -3.96 9.97 19.74
C THR A 323 -3.23 10.15 21.05
N LEU A 324 -1.92 9.94 21.06
CA LEU A 324 -1.09 9.98 22.27
C LEU A 324 0.00 11.02 22.10
N ILE A 325 0.36 11.68 23.19
CA ILE A 325 1.54 12.55 23.25
C ILE A 325 2.55 11.81 24.12
N THR A 326 3.66 11.38 23.52
CA THR A 326 4.65 10.54 24.19
C THR A 326 6.03 11.17 24.14
N ASN A 327 6.82 10.91 25.19
CA ASN A 327 8.21 11.31 25.21
C ASN A 327 9.08 10.26 24.50
N ILE A 328 10.05 10.70 23.70
CA ILE A 328 10.94 9.81 22.95
C ILE A 328 11.75 8.84 23.83
N ASN A 329 11.95 9.17 25.11
CA ASN A 329 12.67 8.32 26.06
C ASN A 329 11.81 7.14 26.56
N GLU A 330 10.48 7.27 26.55
CA GLU A 330 9.54 6.17 26.79
C GLU A 330 9.37 5.34 25.52
N GLY A 331 9.34 6.05 24.39
CA GLY A 331 9.30 5.50 23.05
C GLY A 331 7.88 5.24 22.54
N PHE A 332 7.73 5.28 21.22
CA PHE A 332 6.43 5.17 20.54
C PHE A 332 6.44 4.09 19.46
N ASP A 333 5.25 3.58 19.12
CA ASP A 333 5.08 2.54 18.11
C ASP A 333 4.57 3.16 16.79
N PHE A 334 5.31 3.00 15.70
CA PHE A 334 4.88 3.45 14.37
C PHE A 334 5.20 2.40 13.30
N LEU A 335 4.19 2.04 12.49
CA LEU A 335 4.30 1.05 11.40
C LEU A 335 4.93 -0.31 11.80
N GLY A 336 4.76 -0.73 13.05
CA GLY A 336 5.29 -1.99 13.57
C GLY A 336 6.73 -1.92 14.10
N TRP A 337 7.30 -0.72 14.20
CA TRP A 337 8.56 -0.44 14.87
C TRP A 337 8.34 0.37 16.13
N ASN A 338 9.23 0.19 17.11
CA ASN A 338 9.30 1.00 18.32
C ASN A 338 10.50 1.95 18.21
N PHE A 339 10.26 3.25 18.36
CA PHE A 339 11.26 4.30 18.31
C PHE A 339 11.51 4.79 19.73
N ARG A 340 12.71 4.57 20.26
CA ARG A 340 13.06 5.00 21.62
C ARG A 340 14.49 5.51 21.70
N LYS A 341 14.69 6.60 22.42
CA LYS A 341 16.02 7.07 22.79
C LYS A 341 16.47 6.42 24.09
N TYR A 342 17.69 5.88 24.06
CA TYR A 342 18.40 5.36 25.22
C TYR A 342 19.66 6.20 25.38
N ASN A 343 19.77 6.95 26.48
CA ASN A 343 20.92 7.82 26.79
C ASN A 343 21.31 8.72 25.60
N GLY A 344 20.31 9.33 24.94
CA GLY A 344 20.49 10.21 23.78
C GLY A 344 20.68 9.52 22.42
N LYS A 345 20.79 8.18 22.37
CA LYS A 345 20.89 7.41 21.13
C LYS A 345 19.55 6.81 20.73
N LEU A 346 19.06 7.12 19.54
CA LEU A 346 17.83 6.55 18.99
C LEU A 346 18.08 5.10 18.54
N LEU A 347 17.33 4.16 19.13
CA LEU A 347 17.27 2.78 18.67
C LEU A 347 15.87 2.49 18.12
N ILE A 348 15.84 1.97 16.89
CA ILE A 348 14.61 1.52 16.24
C ILE A 348 14.56 0.00 16.38
N LYS A 349 13.61 -0.49 17.17
CA LYS A 349 13.38 -1.92 17.42
C LYS A 349 12.04 -2.34 16.83
N HIS A 350 11.73 -3.63 16.88
CA HIS A 350 10.40 -4.11 16.51
C HIS A 350 9.41 -3.80 17.63
N SER A 351 8.17 -3.43 17.30
CA SER A 351 7.16 -3.24 18.34
C SER A 351 6.76 -4.60 18.95
N LYS A 352 6.45 -4.60 20.25
CA LYS A 352 5.98 -5.80 20.97
C LYS A 352 4.74 -6.41 20.28
N LYS A 353 3.87 -5.55 19.74
CA LYS A 353 2.68 -5.94 18.96
C LYS A 353 3.05 -6.66 17.66
N SER A 354 4.08 -6.21 16.93
CA SER A 354 4.54 -6.87 15.70
C SER A 354 5.12 -8.25 15.99
N ILE A 355 6.00 -8.35 17.00
CA ILE A 355 6.61 -9.61 17.44
C ILE A 355 5.52 -10.62 17.83
N LYS A 356 4.57 -10.22 18.70
CA LYS A 356 3.47 -11.08 19.14
C LYS A 356 2.64 -11.61 17.97
N ARG A 357 2.25 -10.74 17.03
CA ARG A 357 1.50 -11.15 15.83
C ARG A 357 2.27 -12.14 14.96
N PHE A 358 3.57 -11.94 14.80
CA PHE A 358 4.41 -12.86 14.03
C PHE A 358 4.50 -14.23 14.71
N THR A 359 4.75 -14.27 16.02
CA THR A 359 4.78 -15.51 16.80
C THR A 359 3.43 -16.23 16.80
N GLU A 360 2.32 -15.51 16.92
CA GLU A 360 0.96 -16.06 16.82
C GLU A 360 0.71 -16.68 15.44
N THR A 361 1.11 -15.99 14.37
CA THR A 361 0.93 -16.48 12.99
C THR A 361 1.73 -17.77 12.77
N ILE A 362 2.97 -17.84 13.27
CA ILE A 362 3.79 -19.05 13.20
C ILE A 362 3.16 -20.17 14.02
N SER A 363 2.75 -19.88 15.26
CA SER A 363 2.13 -20.87 16.14
C SER A 363 0.85 -21.45 15.54
N GLN A 364 -0.02 -20.60 14.97
CA GLN A 364 -1.22 -21.03 14.26
C GLN A 364 -0.89 -21.88 13.03
N THR A 365 0.14 -21.50 12.26
CA THR A 365 0.58 -22.25 11.08
C THR A 365 1.10 -23.64 11.46
N ILE A 366 1.91 -23.75 12.52
CA ILE A 366 2.44 -25.03 13.01
C ILE A 366 1.32 -25.90 13.59
N THR A 367 0.36 -25.30 14.29
CA THR A 367 -0.79 -26.00 14.89
C THR A 367 -1.73 -26.54 13.82
N ALA A 368 -2.08 -25.72 12.82
CA ALA A 368 -2.84 -26.17 11.66
C ALA A 368 -2.10 -27.24 10.85
N GLY A 369 -0.76 -27.16 10.83
CA GLY A 369 0.12 -28.13 10.21
C GLY A 369 0.51 -29.31 11.09
N ALA A 370 -0.28 -29.65 12.11
CA ALA A 370 0.02 -30.76 13.01
C ALA A 370 0.27 -32.09 12.25
N ALA A 371 -0.52 -32.40 11.23
CA ALA A 371 -0.37 -33.62 10.45
C ALA A 371 0.58 -33.50 9.24
N TRP A 372 1.02 -32.29 8.88
CA TRP A 372 1.76 -32.05 7.63
C TRP A 372 3.12 -32.75 7.61
N SER A 373 3.63 -33.06 6.42
CA SER A 373 5.03 -33.48 6.28
C SER A 373 5.98 -32.32 6.63
N GLN A 374 7.22 -32.67 6.97
CA GLN A 374 8.26 -31.66 7.24
C GLN A 374 8.44 -30.71 6.04
N GLU A 375 8.39 -31.23 4.82
CA GLU A 375 8.55 -30.45 3.59
C GLU A 375 7.45 -29.40 3.41
N VAL A 376 6.20 -29.82 3.60
CA VAL A 376 5.04 -28.93 3.49
C VAL A 376 5.09 -27.86 4.57
N LEU A 377 5.48 -28.23 5.80
CA LEU A 377 5.62 -27.28 6.90
C LEU A 377 6.68 -26.21 6.59
N ILE A 378 7.87 -26.62 6.11
CA ILE A 378 8.94 -25.69 5.70
C ILE A 378 8.45 -24.78 4.56
N ALA A 379 7.78 -25.33 3.55
CA ALA A 379 7.27 -24.57 2.42
C ALA A 379 6.24 -23.50 2.82
N LYS A 380 5.48 -23.73 3.90
CA LYS A 380 4.52 -22.75 4.45
C LYS A 380 5.17 -21.73 5.37
N LEU A 381 6.15 -22.13 6.18
CA LEU A 381 6.84 -21.23 7.12
C LEU A 381 7.81 -20.28 6.42
N ASN A 382 8.58 -20.76 5.44
CA ASN A 382 9.62 -19.97 4.77
C ASN A 382 9.12 -18.64 4.18
N PRO A 383 7.98 -18.57 3.45
CA PRO A 383 7.44 -17.30 2.95
C PRO A 383 7.07 -16.31 4.07
N ILE A 384 6.58 -16.80 5.20
CA ILE A 384 6.20 -15.97 6.36
C ILE A 384 7.46 -15.38 7.00
N ILE A 385 8.45 -16.24 7.27
CA ILE A 385 9.75 -15.86 7.84
C ILE A 385 10.46 -14.85 6.93
N ARG A 386 10.60 -15.18 5.65
CA ARG A 386 11.24 -14.32 4.64
C ARG A 386 10.54 -12.97 4.53
N GLY A 387 9.21 -12.96 4.48
CA GLY A 387 8.42 -11.74 4.38
C GLY A 387 8.65 -10.80 5.56
N TRP A 388 8.62 -11.36 6.78
CA TRP A 388 8.81 -10.60 8.01
C TRP A 388 10.26 -10.10 8.15
N ALA A 389 11.24 -10.97 7.86
CA ALA A 389 12.67 -10.61 7.85
C ALA A 389 12.95 -9.47 6.86
N ASN A 390 12.47 -9.59 5.62
CA ASN A 390 12.65 -8.57 4.60
C ASN A 390 11.96 -7.25 4.95
N TYR A 391 10.89 -7.28 5.74
CA TYR A 391 10.23 -6.05 6.19
C TYR A 391 11.05 -5.34 7.28
N HIS A 392 11.62 -6.08 8.23
CA HIS A 392 12.33 -5.49 9.38
C HIS A 392 13.86 -5.50 9.28
N ASN A 393 14.47 -5.97 8.19
CA ASN A 393 15.94 -6.01 8.04
C ASN A 393 16.64 -4.64 7.96
N SER A 394 15.90 -3.53 8.06
CA SER A 394 16.48 -2.18 8.04
C SER A 394 16.69 -1.56 9.43
N VAL A 395 16.22 -2.23 10.49
CA VAL A 395 16.26 -1.71 11.87
C VAL A 395 17.18 -2.56 12.75
N VAL A 396 17.26 -2.24 14.04
CA VAL A 396 18.06 -3.00 15.01
C VAL A 396 17.35 -4.32 15.29
N SER A 397 17.78 -5.37 14.58
CA SER A 397 17.02 -6.62 14.46
C SER A 397 17.76 -7.88 14.88
N SER A 398 19.08 -7.84 15.06
CA SER A 398 19.91 -9.03 15.27
C SER A 398 19.48 -9.87 16.48
N ASP A 399 19.36 -9.23 17.64
CA ASP A 399 18.96 -9.86 18.90
C ASP A 399 17.54 -10.46 18.80
N ILE A 400 16.58 -9.66 18.34
CA ILE A 400 15.18 -10.09 18.17
C ILE A 400 15.06 -11.24 17.16
N PHE A 401 15.86 -11.25 16.10
CA PHE A 401 15.90 -12.35 15.13
C PHE A 401 16.41 -13.65 15.78
N GLN A 402 17.41 -13.58 16.65
CA GLN A 402 17.88 -14.76 17.40
C GLN A 402 16.82 -15.26 18.39
N THR A 403 16.18 -14.37 19.15
CA THR A 403 15.11 -14.74 20.07
C THR A 403 13.94 -15.42 19.33
N LEU A 404 13.57 -14.90 18.16
CA LEU A 404 12.50 -15.47 17.35
C LEU A 404 12.89 -16.81 16.72
N ASP A 405 14.13 -16.98 16.26
CA ASP A 405 14.61 -18.28 15.78
C ASP A 405 14.57 -19.32 16.90
N HIS A 406 14.97 -18.96 18.12
CA HIS A 406 14.85 -19.83 19.30
C HIS A 406 13.38 -20.21 19.56
N ARG A 407 12.48 -19.23 19.53
CA ARG A 407 11.03 -19.48 19.73
C ARG A 407 10.44 -20.38 18.64
N ILE A 408 10.83 -20.18 17.38
CA ILE A 408 10.42 -21.04 16.27
C ILE A 408 10.93 -22.46 16.50
N TRP A 409 12.19 -22.61 16.92
CA TRP A 409 12.78 -23.90 17.24
C TRP A 409 12.00 -24.62 18.34
N GLU A 410 11.62 -23.95 19.44
CA GLU A 410 10.79 -24.54 20.50
C GLU A 410 9.44 -25.04 19.98
N LEU A 411 8.78 -24.28 19.11
CA LEU A 411 7.51 -24.66 18.52
C LEU A 411 7.65 -25.88 17.59
N LEU A 412 8.71 -25.92 16.79
CA LEU A 412 9.02 -27.06 15.92
C LEU A 412 9.41 -28.30 16.73
N TRP A 413 10.11 -28.11 17.85
CA TRP A 413 10.44 -29.19 18.79
C TRP A 413 9.19 -29.83 19.36
N LYS A 414 8.23 -29.02 19.84
CA LYS A 414 6.93 -29.51 20.31
C LYS A 414 6.17 -30.25 19.21
N TRP A 415 6.18 -29.71 17.99
CA TRP A 415 5.55 -30.35 16.84
C TRP A 415 6.18 -31.72 16.53
N ALA A 416 7.51 -31.83 16.54
CA ALA A 416 8.21 -33.07 16.25
C ALA A 416 8.02 -34.13 17.36
N LYS A 417 8.08 -33.72 18.63
CA LYS A 417 7.84 -34.61 19.78
C LYS A 417 6.42 -35.19 19.75
N ARG A 418 5.41 -34.37 19.45
CA ARG A 418 4.02 -34.82 19.34
C ARG A 418 3.82 -35.88 18.24
N ARG A 419 4.59 -35.82 17.15
CA ARG A 419 4.48 -36.81 16.06
C ARG A 419 5.02 -38.18 16.42
N HIS A 420 5.90 -38.28 17.41
CA HIS A 420 6.57 -39.52 17.80
C HIS A 420 6.61 -39.64 19.33
N PRO A 421 5.45 -39.88 19.98
CA PRO A 421 5.38 -39.93 21.45
C PRO A 421 6.27 -41.02 22.05
N ASN A 422 6.42 -42.15 21.34
CA ASN A 422 7.14 -43.34 21.84
C ASN A 422 8.60 -43.42 21.36
N LYS A 423 9.15 -42.37 20.74
CA LYS A 423 10.54 -42.38 20.24
C LYS A 423 11.45 -41.55 21.14
N PRO A 424 12.72 -41.97 21.32
CA PRO A 424 13.67 -41.22 22.12
C PRO A 424 14.00 -39.87 21.47
N LYS A 425 14.44 -38.90 22.29
CA LYS A 425 14.75 -37.55 21.85
C LYS A 425 15.80 -37.54 20.74
N ASP A 426 16.85 -38.35 20.87
CA ASP A 426 17.95 -38.41 19.89
C ASP A 426 17.50 -38.88 18.51
N TRP A 427 16.52 -39.79 18.45
CA TRP A 427 15.94 -40.21 17.19
C TRP A 427 15.18 -39.07 16.51
N ILE A 428 14.41 -38.31 17.29
CA ILE A 428 13.66 -37.13 16.78
C ILE A 428 14.64 -36.09 16.23
N ILE A 429 15.73 -35.84 16.95
CA ILE A 429 16.81 -34.94 16.55
C ILE A 429 17.38 -35.38 15.21
N ASN A 430 17.87 -36.62 15.11
CA ASN A 430 18.52 -37.15 13.92
C ASN A 430 17.57 -37.22 12.71
N LYS A 431 16.27 -37.39 12.94
CA LYS A 431 15.25 -37.42 11.89
C LYS A 431 15.01 -36.03 11.29
N TYR A 432 14.72 -35.03 12.14
CA TYR A 432 14.20 -33.72 11.69
C TYR A 432 15.27 -32.62 11.60
N TRP A 433 16.29 -32.68 12.45
CA TRP A 433 17.40 -31.72 12.48
C TRP A 433 18.65 -32.35 11.91
N LYS A 434 19.10 -31.84 10.76
CA LYS A 434 20.34 -32.31 10.13
C LYS A 434 21.47 -31.31 10.34
N ARG A 435 22.66 -31.86 10.59
CA ARG A 435 23.89 -31.08 10.69
C ARG A 435 24.28 -30.55 9.31
N ASN A 436 24.78 -29.32 9.29
CA ASN A 436 25.48 -28.73 8.17
C ASN A 436 26.85 -28.24 8.64
N ALA A 437 27.75 -27.85 7.73
CA ALA A 437 29.12 -27.42 8.05
C ALA A 437 29.19 -26.37 9.19
N THR A 438 28.21 -25.47 9.28
CA THR A 438 28.21 -24.34 10.22
C THR A 438 27.24 -24.48 11.40
N ARG A 439 26.31 -25.44 11.39
CA ARG A 439 25.27 -25.54 12.44
C ARG A 439 24.77 -26.96 12.60
N ARG A 440 24.62 -27.40 13.86
CA ARG A 440 24.14 -28.73 14.23
C ARG A 440 22.62 -28.88 14.08
N TRP A 441 21.87 -27.82 14.38
CA TRP A 441 20.41 -27.86 14.51
C TRP A 441 19.68 -27.17 13.35
N ASN A 442 19.68 -27.76 12.15
CA ASN A 442 18.91 -27.22 11.01
C ASN A 442 17.68 -28.08 10.73
N PHE A 443 16.50 -27.49 10.88
CA PHE A 443 15.25 -28.14 10.48
C PHE A 443 15.18 -28.21 8.95
N ARG A 444 15.53 -29.36 8.39
CA ARG A 444 15.65 -29.54 6.94
C ARG A 444 15.29 -30.96 6.49
N THR A 445 14.81 -31.07 5.26
CA THR A 445 14.79 -32.30 4.47
C THR A 445 15.89 -32.24 3.40
N GLU A 446 15.95 -33.25 2.54
CA GLU A 446 16.85 -33.26 1.37
C GLU A 446 16.48 -32.14 0.38
N ARG A 447 15.18 -31.83 0.25
CA ARG A 447 14.68 -30.84 -0.71
C ARG A 447 14.76 -29.42 -0.19
N ASN A 448 14.31 -29.18 1.05
CA ASN A 448 14.12 -27.83 1.57
C ASN A 448 14.65 -27.67 3.00
N SER A 449 15.17 -26.49 3.33
CA SER A 449 15.58 -26.11 4.68
C SER A 449 14.80 -24.90 5.20
N LEU A 450 14.57 -24.86 6.52
CA LEU A 450 13.94 -23.71 7.15
C LEU A 450 14.88 -22.50 7.11
N LEU A 451 14.35 -21.36 6.70
CA LEU A 451 15.08 -20.10 6.75
C LEU A 451 15.24 -19.63 8.20
N LEU A 452 16.40 -19.07 8.51
CA LEU A 452 16.71 -18.51 9.83
C LEU A 452 16.69 -16.99 9.75
N LEU A 453 15.96 -16.36 10.66
CA LEU A 453 15.92 -14.90 10.76
C LEU A 453 17.32 -14.34 11.05
N SER A 454 18.10 -15.03 11.89
CA SER A 454 19.43 -14.58 12.30
C SER A 454 20.45 -14.50 11.16
N LYS A 455 20.23 -15.23 10.06
CA LYS A 455 21.09 -15.15 8.87
C LYS A 455 20.77 -13.93 7.99
N THR A 456 19.68 -13.21 8.29
CA THR A 456 19.22 -12.10 7.44
C THR A 456 20.20 -10.95 7.59
N ARG A 457 20.83 -10.56 6.47
CA ARG A 457 21.69 -9.38 6.47
C ARG A 457 20.87 -8.13 6.77
N ILE A 458 21.34 -7.35 7.74
CA ILE A 458 20.74 -6.09 8.14
C ILE A 458 21.37 -5.00 7.28
N PHE A 459 20.56 -4.26 6.53
CA PHE A 459 21.03 -3.18 5.66
C PHE A 459 20.32 -1.88 6.02
N ARG A 460 21.08 -0.80 6.22
CA ARG A 460 20.47 0.53 6.38
C ARG A 460 19.70 0.91 5.13
N HIS A 461 18.48 1.40 5.33
CA HIS A 461 17.61 1.80 4.23
C HIS A 461 18.15 3.06 3.54
N ILE A 462 18.07 3.10 2.21
CA ILE A 462 18.58 4.23 1.43
C ILE A 462 17.60 5.39 1.60
N PRO A 463 18.04 6.56 2.11
CA PRO A 463 17.16 7.71 2.28
C PRO A 463 16.58 8.17 0.93
N LEU A 464 15.31 8.57 0.96
CA LEU A 464 14.61 9.13 -0.19
C LEU A 464 14.92 10.63 -0.30
N LYS A 465 15.26 11.11 -1.50
CA LYS A 465 15.30 12.55 -1.80
C LYS A 465 13.86 13.04 -1.90
N LEU A 466 13.43 13.81 -0.91
CA LEU A 466 12.01 14.13 -0.71
C LEU A 466 11.40 15.03 -1.80
N HIS A 467 12.22 15.86 -2.47
CA HIS A 467 11.78 16.76 -3.54
C HIS A 467 11.65 16.09 -4.92
N MET A 468 12.14 14.86 -5.06
CA MET A 468 12.11 14.16 -6.35
C MET A 468 10.70 13.68 -6.68
N ASN A 469 10.26 13.93 -7.90
CA ASN A 469 8.94 13.55 -8.39
C ASN A 469 9.01 12.32 -9.32
N PRO A 470 8.28 11.22 -9.03
CA PRO A 470 8.24 10.00 -9.85
C PRO A 470 7.97 10.15 -11.35
N PHE A 471 7.37 11.26 -11.79
CA PHE A 471 7.02 11.53 -13.18
C PHE A 471 8.02 12.46 -13.90
N LEU A 472 8.86 13.17 -13.16
CA LEU A 472 9.93 14.02 -13.70
C LEU A 472 11.29 13.33 -13.55
N ASP A 473 11.58 12.80 -12.37
CA ASP A 473 12.90 12.28 -11.98
C ASP A 473 12.96 10.75 -12.10
N ILE A 474 12.56 10.22 -13.25
CA ILE A 474 12.41 8.78 -13.48
C ILE A 474 13.73 8.04 -13.24
N ASP A 475 14.86 8.62 -13.67
CA ASP A 475 16.17 7.99 -13.57
C ASP A 475 16.62 7.82 -12.11
N TYR A 476 16.37 8.82 -11.27
CA TYR A 476 16.61 8.72 -9.82
C TYR A 476 15.85 7.53 -9.20
N PHE A 477 14.57 7.39 -9.51
CA PHE A 477 13.76 6.30 -8.96
C PHE A 477 14.17 4.93 -9.53
N ARG A 478 14.58 4.86 -10.80
CA ARG A 478 15.08 3.64 -11.44
C ARG A 478 16.40 3.18 -10.80
N GLU A 479 17.37 4.07 -10.65
CA GLU A 479 18.63 3.75 -9.97
C GLU A 479 18.41 3.32 -8.52
N ARG A 480 17.54 4.04 -7.80
CA ARG A 480 17.19 3.70 -6.42
C ARG A 480 16.54 2.32 -6.34
N GLN A 481 15.63 2.01 -7.25
CA GLN A 481 14.98 0.69 -7.30
C GLN A 481 16.01 -0.41 -7.61
N ASN A 482 16.97 -0.18 -8.49
CA ASN A 482 18.05 -1.12 -8.77
C ASN A 482 18.91 -1.36 -7.53
N LYS A 483 19.30 -0.29 -6.81
CA LYS A 483 20.04 -0.37 -5.54
C LYS A 483 19.27 -1.11 -4.44
N LEU A 484 17.95 -0.94 -4.37
CA LEU A 484 17.10 -1.67 -3.41
C LEU A 484 16.93 -3.15 -3.80
N SER A 485 16.81 -3.44 -5.10
CA SER A 485 16.66 -4.80 -5.62
C SER A 485 17.94 -5.62 -5.49
N SER A 486 19.11 -5.03 -5.77
CA SER A 486 20.40 -5.69 -5.57
C SER A 486 20.58 -6.11 -4.11
N ARG A 487 20.19 -5.26 -3.16
CA ARG A 487 20.21 -5.57 -1.72
C ARG A 487 19.21 -6.66 -1.31
N LYS A 488 18.09 -6.81 -2.02
CA LYS A 488 17.14 -7.93 -1.82
C LYS A 488 17.64 -9.24 -2.42
N GLY A 489 18.47 -9.21 -3.46
CA GLY A 489 19.10 -10.42 -4.02
C GLY A 489 19.98 -11.16 -3.01
N TYR A 490 20.45 -10.45 -1.96
CA TYR A 490 21.22 -11.02 -0.85
C TYR A 490 20.38 -11.40 0.37
N SER A 491 19.04 -11.35 0.29
CA SER A 491 18.16 -11.79 1.39
C SER A 491 17.69 -13.23 1.20
N ILE A 492 17.62 -13.95 2.33
CA ILE A 492 17.47 -15.42 2.44
C ILE A 492 16.21 -15.98 1.76
#